data_AF-A0A068S7W2-F1
#
_entry.id   AF-A0A068S7W2-F1
#
_cell.length_a   1.000
_cell.length_b   1.000
_cell.length_c   1.000
_cell.angle_alpha   90.00
_cell.angle_beta   90.00
_cell.angle_gamma   90.00
#
_symmetry.space_group_name_H-M   'P 1'
#
loop_
_entity.id
_entity.type
_entity.pdbx_description
1 polymer ?
#
loop_
_entity_poly.entity_id
_entity_poly.type
_entity_poly.pdbx_seq_one_letter_code
_entity_poly.pdbx_strand_id
1 'polypeptide(L)'
;MDIIDDRSFSLGSLEPPLSPALENEPTGLTATTTNKNELCSPSNLASTANYVNILLTAHNYPAPLIFDSNNDQDTCNIVNCLYTLLKDKQRDDEHRAELERRVAELEQGHQELESKLEKSRQDLDQSRRECIQLKAKVDSANKKAKAEADKRRAITTELTQAKHNMQYIKAQYAHDTRKHEQEQAKTRERLYKLMDEKQKANVPSMVINDPFPGSASYSKDSEEVSEERAMYTDLLRKSSDREKSALREADTFRKIVVDIYSTVSDLLSRQIRNYKDTFPSTKNDKGERDYPLLQLPLEIAGSTAIDRVHDLLARLKEEWNRQIDMRKVYSEEDMAEKDEMISRLEESNDELVDTLKTCLEACDRKVQMYMRFADGAFFDNTHPNANAELSDSESSVYEDATSENKLRQLLSRAKAEQRKVTEAAIKLGDDRKKLEAERWAFDEMKRTLVMQDLLSGDGQDLQRNRRHSQTLNNGNPRKRHRIANNDPLSPLHPNHLPTTSSPSSYRV
;
A
#
# COMPACT_ATOMS: atom_id res chain seq x y z
N MET A 1 29.21 -22.18 -16.62
CA MET A 1 30.55 -22.09 -16.04
C MET A 1 30.52 -20.98 -15.03
N ASP A 2 30.30 -21.34 -13.77
CA ASP A 2 31.12 -20.93 -12.63
C ASP A 2 30.34 -21.32 -11.37
N ILE A 3 30.89 -22.36 -10.76
CA ILE A 3 30.44 -23.06 -9.57
C ILE A 3 30.97 -22.24 -8.40
N ILE A 4 30.11 -21.80 -7.49
CA ILE A 4 30.53 -21.24 -6.20
C ILE A 4 29.90 -22.08 -5.10
N ASP A 5 30.81 -22.68 -4.35
CA ASP A 5 30.64 -23.69 -3.32
C ASP A 5 29.79 -23.23 -2.13
N ASP A 6 28.82 -24.07 -1.77
CA ASP A 6 28.24 -24.14 -0.43
C ASP A 6 29.28 -24.73 0.54
N ARG A 7 30.00 -23.87 1.26
CA ARG A 7 30.74 -24.25 2.46
C ARG A 7 29.89 -24.00 3.70
N SER A 8 29.24 -25.07 4.13
CA SER A 8 28.70 -25.26 5.48
C SER A 8 29.76 -24.97 6.54
N PHE A 9 29.59 -23.89 7.31
CA PHE A 9 30.31 -23.69 8.57
C PHE A 9 29.61 -24.49 9.67
N SER A 10 30.11 -25.70 9.91
CA SER A 10 29.86 -26.47 11.12
C SER A 10 30.73 -25.89 12.23
N LEU A 11 30.14 -25.20 13.20
CA LEU A 11 30.80 -24.81 14.44
C LEU A 11 30.56 -25.91 15.47
N GLY A 12 31.68 -26.47 15.94
CA GLY A 12 31.76 -27.70 16.69
C GLY A 12 31.08 -27.67 18.06
N SER A 13 30.58 -28.85 18.42
CA SER A 13 30.35 -29.27 19.80
C SER A 13 31.56 -28.96 20.68
N LEU A 14 31.34 -28.14 21.69
CA LEU A 14 32.13 -28.11 22.91
C LEU A 14 31.16 -28.44 24.05
N GLU A 15 31.04 -29.74 24.33
CA GLU A 15 30.57 -30.23 25.62
C GLU A 15 31.59 -29.82 26.70
N PRO A 16 31.13 -29.26 27.84
CA PRO A 16 31.79 -29.43 29.11
C PRO A 16 31.08 -30.53 29.94
N PRO A 17 31.82 -31.27 30.77
CA PRO A 17 31.36 -32.52 31.37
C PRO A 17 30.31 -32.29 32.46
N LEU A 18 29.24 -33.07 32.35
CA LEU A 18 28.33 -33.40 33.43
C LEU A 18 29.09 -33.90 34.66
N SER A 19 28.82 -33.30 35.81
CA SER A 19 28.94 -33.94 37.11
C SER A 19 27.72 -33.57 37.95
N PRO A 20 27.26 -34.49 38.81
CA PRO A 20 25.85 -34.65 39.10
C PRO A 20 25.36 -33.70 40.19
N ALA A 21 24.16 -33.17 39.97
CA ALA A 21 23.31 -32.65 41.02
C ALA A 21 23.01 -33.77 42.03
N LEU A 22 23.40 -33.55 43.29
CA LEU A 22 22.76 -34.14 44.46
C LEU A 22 22.16 -32.99 45.26
N GLU A 23 21.07 -32.43 44.75
CA GLU A 23 20.08 -31.73 45.57
C GLU A 23 18.95 -32.72 45.86
N ASN A 24 19.05 -33.37 47.01
CA ASN A 24 17.88 -33.87 47.71
C ASN A 24 17.59 -32.87 48.83
N GLU A 25 16.67 -31.96 48.57
CA GLU A 25 15.85 -31.33 49.61
C GLU A 25 14.83 -32.36 50.11
N PRO A 26 14.81 -32.74 51.41
CA PRO A 26 13.64 -33.32 52.01
C PRO A 26 12.84 -32.20 52.68
N THR A 27 11.81 -31.73 51.99
CA THR A 27 10.61 -31.21 52.67
C THR A 27 10.00 -32.38 53.44
N GLY A 28 10.26 -32.43 54.75
CA GLY A 28 9.79 -33.50 55.62
C GLY A 28 9.81 -33.07 57.07
N LEU A 29 8.72 -32.45 57.50
CA LEU A 29 8.36 -32.33 58.90
C LEU A 29 8.31 -33.73 59.53
N THR A 30 9.31 -34.12 60.32
CA THR A 30 9.13 -35.02 61.47
C THR A 30 10.19 -34.72 62.53
N ALA A 31 9.71 -34.46 63.74
CA ALA A 31 10.52 -34.35 64.93
C ALA A 31 11.21 -35.67 65.26
N THR A 32 12.54 -35.68 65.40
CA THR A 32 13.26 -36.56 66.33
C THR A 32 14.67 -36.04 66.62
N THR A 33 14.85 -35.61 67.86
CA THR A 33 16.05 -35.56 68.70
C THR A 33 17.21 -36.47 68.29
N THR A 34 18.44 -35.92 68.13
CA THR A 34 19.69 -36.49 68.69
C THR A 34 20.89 -35.53 68.56
N ASN A 35 21.38 -35.04 69.70
CA ASN A 35 22.63 -34.29 69.91
C ASN A 35 23.86 -35.12 69.49
N LYS A 36 24.50 -34.82 68.36
CA LYS A 36 25.85 -35.34 68.00
C LYS A 36 26.64 -34.37 67.13
N ASN A 37 26.82 -33.12 67.58
CA ASN A 37 27.81 -32.18 67.04
C ASN A 37 28.22 -31.16 68.13
N GLU A 38 28.51 -31.65 69.33
CA GLU A 38 29.11 -30.79 70.36
C GLU A 38 30.59 -30.60 70.03
N LEU A 39 30.92 -29.49 69.35
CA LEU A 39 32.29 -29.08 69.01
C LEU A 39 33.19 -28.99 70.25
N CYS A 40 32.59 -28.71 71.41
CA CYS A 40 33.27 -28.55 72.69
C CYS A 40 32.69 -29.52 73.72
N SER A 41 33.55 -30.29 74.37
CA SER A 41 33.27 -31.20 75.48
C SER A 41 34.29 -30.91 76.61
N PRO A 42 33.98 -31.20 77.88
CA PRO A 42 34.84 -30.81 79.01
C PRO A 42 36.23 -31.45 78.99
N SER A 43 36.44 -32.53 78.22
CA SER A 43 37.73 -33.18 78.03
C SER A 43 38.56 -32.62 76.86
N ASN A 44 37.96 -31.84 75.95
CA ASN A 44 38.62 -31.29 74.75
C ASN A 44 38.68 -29.75 74.72
N LEU A 45 38.22 -29.08 75.76
CA LEU A 45 38.10 -27.62 75.86
C LEU A 45 39.38 -26.87 75.47
N ALA A 46 40.54 -27.27 75.98
CA ALA A 46 41.82 -26.63 75.67
C ALA A 46 42.21 -26.76 74.17
N SER A 47 41.94 -27.92 73.57
CA SER A 47 42.21 -28.17 72.16
C SER A 47 41.23 -27.42 71.25
N THR A 48 39.95 -27.40 71.60
CA THR A 48 38.91 -26.66 70.87
C THR A 48 39.09 -25.14 71.00
N ALA A 49 39.48 -24.64 72.17
CA ALA A 49 39.82 -23.23 72.41
C ALA A 49 40.99 -22.77 71.53
N ASN A 50 42.06 -23.58 71.47
CA ASN A 50 43.20 -23.28 70.61
C ASN A 50 42.81 -23.32 69.12
N TYR A 51 42.00 -24.30 68.71
CA TYR A 51 41.47 -24.38 67.35
C TYR A 51 40.62 -23.16 66.96
N VAL A 52 39.71 -22.73 67.85
CA VAL A 52 38.90 -21.51 67.66
C VAL A 52 39.79 -20.28 67.57
N ASN A 53 40.81 -20.14 68.43
CA ASN A 53 41.75 -19.01 68.36
C ASN A 53 42.55 -18.99 67.05
N ILE A 54 42.95 -20.15 66.50
CA ILE A 54 43.58 -20.24 65.18
C ILE A 54 42.62 -19.81 64.08
N LEU A 55 41.36 -20.27 64.12
CA LEU A 55 40.33 -19.86 63.16
C LEU A 55 40.03 -18.36 63.22
N LEU A 56 39.88 -17.81 64.42
CA LEU A 56 39.68 -16.38 64.62
C LEU A 56 40.85 -15.57 64.07
N THR A 57 42.08 -16.01 64.33
CA THR A 57 43.29 -15.39 63.78
C THR A 57 43.30 -15.45 62.24
N ALA A 58 42.95 -16.60 61.65
CA ALA A 58 42.89 -16.78 60.21
C ALA A 58 41.81 -15.90 59.53
N HIS A 59 40.70 -15.64 60.23
CA HIS A 59 39.63 -14.75 59.79
C HIS A 59 39.81 -13.29 60.26
N ASN A 60 40.98 -12.94 60.82
CA ASN A 60 41.35 -11.60 61.29
C ASN A 60 40.50 -11.04 62.45
N TYR A 61 39.96 -11.91 63.31
CA TYR A 61 39.27 -11.55 64.54
C TYR A 61 40.23 -11.44 65.73
N PRO A 62 39.88 -10.68 66.78
CA PRO A 62 40.74 -10.49 67.96
C PRO A 62 40.95 -11.81 68.73
N ALA A 63 42.17 -12.33 68.68
CA ALA A 63 42.65 -13.54 69.37
C ALA A 63 44.03 -13.26 70.02
N PRO A 64 44.47 -14.00 71.06
CA PRO A 64 43.86 -15.20 71.64
C PRO A 64 42.80 -14.89 72.69
N LEU A 65 41.68 -15.61 72.64
CA LEU A 65 40.65 -15.64 73.67
C LEU A 65 41.02 -16.68 74.73
N ILE A 66 40.95 -16.30 76.01
CA ILE A 66 41.22 -17.18 77.14
C ILE A 66 39.87 -17.55 77.78
N PHE A 67 39.44 -18.79 77.59
CA PHE A 67 38.11 -19.26 78.03
C PHE A 67 38.06 -19.73 79.51
N ASP A 68 39.21 -19.99 80.13
CA ASP A 68 39.33 -20.54 81.50
C ASP A 68 39.71 -19.49 82.55
N SER A 69 39.58 -18.19 82.24
CA SER A 69 40.00 -17.08 83.08
C SER A 69 38.85 -16.49 83.91
N ASN A 70 39.06 -16.26 85.22
CA ASN A 70 38.14 -15.54 86.12
C ASN A 70 38.30 -14.01 86.03
N ASN A 71 38.96 -13.50 85.00
CA ASN A 71 39.19 -12.07 84.80
C ASN A 71 38.08 -11.45 83.92
N ASP A 72 37.50 -10.35 84.39
CA ASP A 72 36.44 -9.63 83.67
C ASP A 72 36.91 -9.14 82.29
N GLN A 73 38.21 -8.85 82.13
CA GLN A 73 38.79 -8.39 80.87
C GLN A 73 38.78 -9.45 79.76
N ASP A 74 39.05 -10.72 80.12
CA ASP A 74 39.05 -11.83 79.15
C ASP A 74 37.62 -12.16 78.73
N THR A 75 36.67 -12.07 79.67
CA THR A 75 35.24 -12.17 79.39
C THR A 75 34.78 -11.06 78.45
N CYS A 76 35.23 -9.82 78.66
CA CYS A 76 34.93 -8.69 77.76
C CYS A 76 35.52 -8.90 76.35
N ASN A 77 36.74 -9.44 76.23
CA ASN A 77 37.34 -9.76 74.93
C ASN A 77 36.55 -10.83 74.16
N ILE A 78 36.06 -11.86 74.86
CA ILE A 78 35.19 -12.89 74.28
C ILE A 78 33.88 -12.28 73.80
N VAL A 79 33.21 -11.47 74.63
CA VAL A 79 31.94 -10.81 74.28
C VAL A 79 32.13 -9.85 73.10
N ASN A 80 33.21 -9.08 73.07
CA ASN A 80 33.53 -8.18 71.96
C ASN A 80 33.80 -8.96 70.66
N CYS A 81 34.53 -10.08 70.73
CA CYS A 81 34.76 -10.94 69.57
C CYS A 81 33.46 -11.56 69.06
N LEU A 82 32.58 -12.05 69.95
CA LEU A 82 31.26 -12.57 69.59
C LEU A 82 30.37 -11.47 68.98
N TYR A 83 30.41 -10.26 69.54
CA TYR A 83 29.69 -9.11 68.99
C TYR A 83 30.18 -8.77 67.58
N THR A 84 31.50 -8.76 67.32
CA THR A 84 32.03 -8.55 65.97
C THR A 84 31.63 -9.68 65.02
N LEU A 85 31.68 -10.95 65.45
CA LEU A 85 31.26 -12.09 64.62
C LEU A 85 29.78 -12.02 64.25
N LEU A 86 28.92 -11.68 65.21
CA LEU A 86 27.48 -11.53 64.97
C LEU A 86 27.18 -10.37 64.03
N LYS A 87 27.89 -9.25 64.20
CA LYS A 87 27.77 -8.08 63.33
C LYS A 87 28.25 -8.38 61.91
N ASP A 88 29.34 -9.12 61.77
CA ASP A 88 29.91 -9.51 60.48
C ASP A 88 28.99 -10.49 59.76
N LYS A 89 28.47 -11.49 60.48
CA LYS A 89 27.44 -12.41 59.96
C LYS A 89 26.19 -11.67 59.50
N GLN A 90 25.73 -10.68 60.26
CA GLN A 90 24.58 -9.85 59.87
C GLN A 90 24.88 -9.07 58.57
N ARG A 91 26.07 -8.47 58.46
CA ARG A 91 26.49 -7.77 57.23
C ARG A 91 26.59 -8.71 56.04
N ASP A 92 27.13 -9.91 56.24
CA ASP A 92 27.24 -10.92 55.18
C ASP A 92 25.85 -11.40 54.72
N ASP A 93 24.91 -11.60 55.64
CA ASP A 93 23.51 -11.91 55.29
C ASP A 93 22.86 -10.78 54.49
N GLU A 94 23.06 -9.52 54.90
CA GLU A 94 22.56 -8.35 54.18
C GLU A 94 23.16 -8.23 52.78
N HIS A 95 24.48 -8.43 52.65
CA HIS A 95 25.17 -8.44 51.36
C HIS A 95 24.72 -9.60 50.47
N ARG A 96 24.49 -10.78 51.04
CA ARG A 96 23.98 -11.94 50.31
C ARG A 96 22.56 -11.70 49.80
N ALA A 97 21.69 -11.16 50.65
CA ALA A 97 20.32 -10.80 50.25
C ALA A 97 20.31 -9.72 49.15
N GLU A 98 21.24 -8.77 49.19
CA GLU A 98 21.42 -7.77 48.12
C GLU A 98 21.83 -8.43 46.79
N LEU A 99 22.81 -9.33 46.83
CA LEU A 99 23.27 -10.06 45.64
C LEU A 99 22.16 -10.94 45.06
N GLU A 100 21.44 -11.68 45.90
CA GLU A 100 20.30 -12.51 45.48
C GLU A 100 19.20 -11.66 44.83
N ARG A 101 18.89 -10.48 45.38
CA ARG A 101 17.95 -9.55 44.75
C ARG A 101 18.46 -9.07 43.39
N ARG A 102 19.75 -8.73 43.30
CA ARG A 102 20.34 -8.25 42.05
C ARG A 102 20.36 -9.32 40.97
N VAL A 103 20.62 -10.57 41.35
CA VAL A 103 20.53 -11.72 40.43
C VAL A 103 19.10 -11.89 39.93
N ALA A 104 18.10 -11.86 40.82
CA ALA A 104 16.70 -11.96 40.41
C ALA A 104 16.26 -10.81 39.47
N GLU A 105 16.70 -9.57 39.73
CA GLU A 105 16.46 -8.43 38.82
C GLU A 105 17.10 -8.63 37.44
N LEU A 106 18.34 -9.13 37.41
CA LEU A 106 19.06 -9.38 36.16
C LEU A 106 18.42 -10.53 35.37
N GLU A 107 17.98 -11.59 36.04
CA GLU A 107 17.26 -12.71 35.43
C GLU A 107 15.92 -12.26 34.84
N GLN A 108 15.15 -11.44 35.57
CA GLN A 108 13.93 -10.85 35.04
C GLN A 108 14.22 -9.98 33.81
N GLY A 109 15.22 -9.09 33.90
CA GLY A 109 15.62 -8.24 32.78
C GLY A 109 16.07 -9.05 31.55
N HIS A 110 16.77 -10.16 31.77
CA HIS A 110 17.17 -11.09 30.72
C HIS A 110 15.96 -11.73 30.04
N GLN A 111 15.02 -12.27 30.82
CA GLN A 111 13.80 -12.89 30.28
C GLN A 111 12.95 -11.89 29.48
N GLU A 112 12.83 -10.65 29.96
CA GLU A 112 12.13 -9.59 29.22
C GLU A 112 12.82 -9.24 27.91
N LEU A 113 14.16 -9.15 27.91
CA LEU A 113 14.95 -8.89 26.70
C LEU A 113 14.85 -10.05 25.70
N GLU A 114 14.92 -11.29 26.17
CA GLU A 114 14.73 -12.49 25.33
C GLU A 114 13.33 -12.51 24.70
N SER A 115 12.28 -12.20 25.48
CA SER A 115 10.91 -12.11 24.95
C SER A 115 10.79 -11.02 23.87
N LYS A 116 11.39 -9.85 24.09
CA LYS A 116 11.40 -8.75 23.09
C LYS A 116 12.18 -9.12 21.84
N LEU A 117 13.31 -9.82 22.00
CA LEU A 117 14.14 -10.29 20.90
C LEU A 117 13.42 -11.35 20.07
N GLU A 118 12.72 -12.28 20.71
CA GLU A 118 11.92 -13.30 20.01
C GLU A 118 10.76 -12.68 19.24
N LYS A 119 10.02 -11.74 19.84
CA LYS A 119 8.97 -10.97 19.14
C LYS A 119 9.53 -10.23 17.92
N SER A 120 10.66 -9.53 18.09
CA SER A 120 11.30 -8.81 16.99
C SER A 120 11.76 -9.73 15.87
N ARG A 121 12.21 -10.96 16.17
CA ARG A 121 12.55 -11.97 15.17
C ARG A 121 11.31 -12.45 14.41
N GLN A 122 10.20 -12.71 15.11
CA GLN A 122 8.95 -13.11 14.50
C GLN A 122 8.39 -12.03 13.55
N ASP A 123 8.41 -10.77 13.97
CA ASP A 123 8.00 -9.63 13.14
C ASP A 123 8.87 -9.49 11.89
N LEU A 124 10.19 -9.69 12.04
CA LEU A 124 11.14 -9.63 10.94
C LEU A 124 10.90 -10.77 9.93
N ASP A 125 10.62 -11.99 10.39
CA ASP A 125 10.30 -13.12 9.52
C ASP A 125 8.92 -12.98 8.86
N GLN A 126 7.96 -12.34 9.53
CA GLN A 126 6.68 -11.98 8.95
C GLN A 126 6.85 -10.93 7.83
N SER A 127 7.58 -9.84 8.10
CA SER A 127 7.88 -8.81 7.11
C SER A 127 8.66 -9.35 5.91
N ARG A 128 9.62 -10.27 6.13
CA ARG A 128 10.32 -10.98 5.04
C ARG A 128 9.35 -11.77 4.15
N ARG A 129 8.41 -12.50 4.74
CA ARG A 129 7.38 -13.26 4.00
C ARG A 129 6.51 -12.33 3.16
N GLU A 130 6.05 -11.22 3.74
CA GLU A 130 5.27 -10.20 3.03
C GLU A 130 6.06 -9.56 1.88
N CYS A 131 7.33 -9.24 2.10
CA CYS A 131 8.23 -8.72 1.08
C CYS A 131 8.37 -9.68 -0.12
N ILE A 132 8.54 -10.98 0.15
CA ILE A 132 8.60 -12.02 -0.90
C ILE A 132 7.27 -12.08 -1.67
N GLN A 133 6.13 -12.03 -0.99
CA GLN A 133 4.81 -12.05 -1.63
C GLN A 133 4.57 -10.80 -2.49
N LEU A 134 4.91 -9.62 -1.99
CA LEU A 134 4.79 -8.35 -2.72
C LEU A 134 5.70 -8.36 -3.95
N LYS A 135 6.94 -8.84 -3.82
CA LYS A 135 7.87 -8.99 -4.94
C LYS A 135 7.30 -9.90 -6.03
N ALA A 136 6.74 -11.05 -5.66
CA ALA A 136 6.09 -11.96 -6.60
C ALA A 136 4.88 -11.31 -7.31
N LYS A 137 4.07 -10.52 -6.58
CA LYS A 137 2.95 -9.75 -7.17
C LYS A 137 3.46 -8.69 -8.16
N VAL A 138 4.51 -7.96 -7.81
CA VAL A 138 5.14 -6.96 -8.70
C VAL A 138 5.71 -7.62 -9.95
N ASP A 139 6.40 -8.75 -9.83
CA ASP A 139 6.94 -9.48 -10.98
C ASP A 139 5.84 -9.98 -11.92
N SER A 140 4.73 -10.48 -11.37
CA SER A 140 3.55 -10.90 -12.14
C SER A 140 2.88 -9.71 -12.84
N ALA A 141 2.71 -8.58 -12.15
CA ALA A 141 2.17 -7.36 -12.72
C ALA A 141 3.05 -6.81 -13.85
N ASN A 142 4.37 -6.79 -13.66
CA ASN A 142 5.34 -6.37 -14.68
C ASN A 142 5.29 -7.27 -15.92
N LYS A 143 5.17 -8.59 -15.76
CA LYS A 143 5.00 -9.53 -16.88
C LYS A 143 3.72 -9.23 -17.67
N LYS A 144 2.60 -8.98 -16.98
CA LYS A 144 1.33 -8.61 -17.63
C LYS A 144 1.42 -7.26 -18.35
N ALA A 145 2.03 -6.26 -17.70
CA ALA A 145 2.23 -4.93 -18.29
C ALA A 145 3.10 -5.00 -19.55
N LYS A 146 4.16 -5.80 -19.54
CA LYS A 146 5.01 -6.03 -20.71
C LYS A 146 4.24 -6.71 -21.84
N ALA A 147 3.47 -7.75 -21.54
CA ALA A 147 2.64 -8.44 -22.53
C ALA A 147 1.60 -7.49 -23.16
N GLU A 148 0.96 -6.63 -22.38
CA GLU A 148 0.04 -5.61 -22.91
C GLU A 148 0.76 -4.54 -23.73
N ALA A 149 1.97 -4.12 -23.33
CA ALA A 149 2.77 -3.19 -24.12
C ALA A 149 3.14 -3.79 -25.49
N ASP A 150 3.50 -5.07 -25.54
CA ASP A 150 3.81 -5.77 -26.79
C ASP A 150 2.58 -5.93 -27.69
N LYS A 151 1.40 -6.26 -27.13
CA LYS A 151 0.13 -6.25 -27.88
C LYS A 151 -0.20 -4.87 -28.44
N ARG A 152 -0.05 -3.81 -27.65
CA ARG A 152 -0.27 -2.43 -28.11
C ARG A 152 0.67 -2.09 -29.26
N ARG A 153 1.95 -2.47 -29.19
CA ARG A 153 2.90 -2.30 -30.28
C ARG A 153 2.43 -3.03 -31.54
N ALA A 154 2.02 -4.29 -31.44
CA ALA A 154 1.50 -5.06 -32.57
C ALA A 154 0.28 -4.38 -33.22
N ILE A 155 -0.71 -3.96 -32.41
CA ILE A 155 -1.90 -3.24 -32.90
C ILE A 155 -1.49 -1.92 -33.57
N THR A 156 -0.54 -1.16 -33.01
CA THR A 156 -0.08 0.08 -33.64
C THR A 156 0.61 -0.18 -34.98
N THR A 157 1.38 -1.27 -35.12
CA THR A 157 2.00 -1.63 -36.40
C THR A 157 0.99 -2.09 -37.44
N GLU A 158 -0.04 -2.85 -37.04
CA GLU A 158 -1.14 -3.22 -37.94
C GLU A 158 -1.95 -2.00 -38.37
N LEU A 159 -2.22 -1.08 -37.44
CA LEU A 159 -2.94 0.15 -37.73
C LEU A 159 -2.17 1.05 -38.71
N THR A 160 -0.85 1.20 -38.54
CA THR A 160 -0.03 1.98 -39.48
C THR A 160 0.04 1.31 -40.85
N GLN A 161 0.15 -0.01 -40.90
CA GLN A 161 0.11 -0.78 -42.15
C GLN A 161 -1.24 -0.64 -42.86
N ALA A 162 -2.36 -0.75 -42.14
CA ALA A 162 -3.70 -0.56 -42.69
C ALA A 162 -3.92 0.87 -43.19
N LYS A 163 -3.42 1.87 -42.46
CA LYS A 163 -3.44 3.28 -42.89
C LYS A 163 -2.66 3.47 -44.19
N HIS A 164 -1.47 2.89 -44.29
CA HIS A 164 -0.66 2.97 -45.51
C HIS A 164 -1.33 2.27 -46.69
N ASN A 165 -1.88 1.06 -46.49
CA ASN A 165 -2.63 0.33 -47.51
C ASN A 165 -3.86 1.14 -47.98
N MET A 166 -4.61 1.75 -47.07
CA MET A 166 -5.74 2.60 -47.43
C MET A 166 -5.31 3.85 -48.22
N GLN A 167 -4.18 4.48 -47.87
CA GLN A 167 -3.64 5.61 -48.64
C GLN A 167 -3.21 5.17 -50.04
N TYR A 168 -2.55 4.02 -50.16
CA TYR A 168 -2.17 3.42 -51.43
C TYR A 168 -3.39 3.13 -52.32
N ILE A 169 -4.41 2.48 -51.76
CA ILE A 169 -5.67 2.19 -52.45
C ILE A 169 -6.36 3.47 -52.93
N LYS A 170 -6.45 4.52 -52.09
CA LYS A 170 -7.03 5.81 -52.48
C LYS A 170 -6.26 6.46 -53.63
N ALA A 171 -4.93 6.43 -53.60
CA ALA A 171 -4.10 6.96 -54.67
C ALA A 171 -4.30 6.17 -55.98
N GLN A 172 -4.36 4.84 -55.90
CA GLN A 172 -4.61 3.96 -57.04
C GLN A 172 -5.98 4.23 -57.67
N TYR A 173 -7.05 4.28 -56.86
CA TYR A 173 -8.38 4.62 -57.36
C TYR A 173 -8.43 6.01 -58.00
N ALA A 174 -7.81 7.02 -57.38
CA ALA A 174 -7.77 8.36 -57.97
C ALA A 174 -7.05 8.39 -59.33
N HIS A 175 -5.98 7.60 -59.50
CA HIS A 175 -5.31 7.44 -60.77
C HIS A 175 -6.22 6.75 -61.80
N ASP A 176 -6.85 5.63 -61.44
CA ASP A 176 -7.70 4.86 -62.35
C ASP A 176 -8.95 5.64 -62.76
N THR A 177 -9.54 6.43 -61.86
CA THR A 177 -10.63 7.37 -62.18
C THR A 177 -10.18 8.40 -63.22
N ARG A 178 -9.04 9.08 -63.02
CA ARG A 178 -8.51 10.06 -63.99
C ARG A 178 -8.21 9.43 -65.35
N LYS A 179 -7.63 8.24 -65.36
CA LYS A 179 -7.36 7.48 -66.59
C LYS A 179 -8.68 7.18 -67.32
N HIS A 180 -9.69 6.72 -66.60
CA HIS A 180 -10.99 6.39 -67.20
C HIS A 180 -11.71 7.63 -67.72
N GLU A 181 -11.70 8.75 -66.98
CA GLU A 181 -12.23 10.04 -67.45
C GLU A 181 -11.53 10.51 -68.74
N GLN A 182 -10.21 10.33 -68.84
CA GLN A 182 -9.44 10.67 -70.04
C GLN A 182 -9.79 9.76 -71.23
N GLU A 183 -9.98 8.46 -71.01
CA GLU A 183 -10.44 7.53 -72.05
C GLU A 183 -11.86 7.88 -72.51
N GLN A 184 -12.77 8.21 -71.60
CA GLN A 184 -14.12 8.68 -71.92
C GLN A 184 -14.12 10.02 -72.66
N ALA A 185 -13.18 10.93 -72.36
CA ALA A 185 -13.03 12.17 -73.11
C ALA A 185 -12.59 11.89 -74.56
N LYS A 186 -11.62 10.98 -74.75
CA LYS A 186 -11.15 10.57 -76.08
C LYS A 186 -12.25 9.87 -76.90
N THR A 187 -13.05 9.00 -76.29
CA THR A 187 -14.18 8.35 -76.99
C THR A 187 -15.26 9.35 -77.38
N ARG A 188 -15.61 10.28 -76.47
CA ARG A 188 -16.53 11.39 -76.79
C ARG A 188 -16.01 12.23 -77.95
N GLU A 189 -14.73 12.60 -77.95
CA GLU A 189 -14.13 13.37 -79.05
C GLU A 189 -14.21 12.63 -80.40
N ARG A 190 -13.94 11.31 -80.41
CA ARG A 190 -14.11 10.49 -81.63
C ARG A 190 -15.55 10.46 -82.13
N LEU A 191 -16.51 10.30 -81.22
CA LEU A 191 -17.93 10.32 -81.58
C LEU A 191 -18.37 11.67 -82.14
N TYR A 192 -17.93 12.77 -81.52
CA TYR A 192 -18.19 14.12 -82.05
C TYR A 192 -17.60 14.32 -83.45
N LYS A 193 -16.36 13.85 -83.70
CA LYS A 193 -15.75 13.89 -85.04
C LYS A 193 -16.57 13.09 -86.06
N LEU A 194 -16.97 11.86 -85.74
CA LEU A 194 -17.82 11.04 -86.61
C LEU A 194 -19.18 11.70 -86.90
N MET A 195 -19.79 12.34 -85.90
CA MET A 195 -21.04 13.07 -86.07
C MET A 195 -20.87 14.28 -86.99
N ASP A 196 -19.80 15.06 -86.81
CA ASP A 196 -19.49 16.24 -87.63
C ASP A 196 -19.16 15.84 -89.09
N GLU A 197 -18.44 14.73 -89.28
CA GLU A 197 -18.21 14.12 -90.61
C GLU A 197 -19.52 13.69 -91.29
N LYS A 198 -20.45 13.08 -90.54
CA LYS A 198 -21.78 12.68 -91.03
C LYS A 198 -22.67 13.89 -91.34
N GLN A 199 -22.56 14.98 -90.59
CA GLN A 199 -23.32 16.22 -90.83
C GLN A 199 -22.79 17.01 -92.03
N LYS A 200 -21.50 16.88 -92.37
CA LYS A 200 -20.89 17.47 -93.58
C LYS A 200 -21.08 16.61 -94.83
N ALA A 201 -21.36 15.32 -94.68
CA ALA A 201 -21.72 14.44 -95.78
C ALA A 201 -23.20 14.69 -96.19
N ASN A 202 -23.36 15.52 -97.23
CA ASN A 202 -24.63 15.75 -97.91
C ASN A 202 -25.30 14.41 -98.27
N VAL A 203 -26.59 14.28 -97.96
CA VAL A 203 -27.42 13.10 -98.25
C VAL A 203 -27.50 12.87 -99.76
N PRO A 204 -27.22 11.65 -100.25
CA PRO A 204 -28.15 11.06 -101.20
C PRO A 204 -28.74 9.77 -100.62
N SER A 205 -30.07 9.73 -100.70
CA SER A 205 -30.90 8.55 -100.56
C SER A 205 -30.29 7.33 -101.28
N MET A 206 -30.23 6.19 -100.58
CA MET A 206 -30.24 4.91 -101.28
C MET A 206 -30.88 3.82 -100.41
N VAL A 207 -32.04 3.34 -100.87
CA VAL A 207 -32.58 2.02 -100.57
C VAL A 207 -31.88 1.02 -101.49
N ILE A 208 -31.54 -0.19 -101.00
CA ILE A 208 -31.71 -1.51 -101.68
C ILE A 208 -30.95 -2.62 -100.91
N ASN A 209 -31.75 -3.60 -100.47
CA ASN A 209 -31.59 -5.07 -100.34
C ASN A 209 -30.29 -5.74 -99.86
N ASP A 210 -30.49 -6.63 -98.87
CA ASP A 210 -29.75 -7.88 -98.54
C ASP A 210 -29.35 -8.72 -99.78
N PRO A 211 -28.24 -9.52 -99.76
CA PRO A 211 -28.13 -10.74 -98.91
C PRO A 211 -26.73 -11.27 -98.45
N PHE A 212 -26.71 -11.89 -97.25
CA PHE A 212 -25.93 -13.08 -96.77
C PHE A 212 -24.36 -13.06 -96.69
N PRO A 213 -23.67 -14.04 -96.04
CA PRO A 213 -23.82 -14.75 -94.75
C PRO A 213 -22.61 -14.55 -93.80
N GLY A 214 -22.77 -14.78 -92.49
CA GLY A 214 -21.60 -15.07 -91.65
C GLY A 214 -21.79 -14.97 -90.15
N SER A 215 -21.88 -16.15 -89.52
CA SER A 215 -21.57 -16.43 -88.12
C SER A 215 -22.65 -16.22 -87.06
N ALA A 216 -23.17 -17.38 -86.64
CA ALA A 216 -23.40 -17.79 -85.26
C ALA A 216 -24.59 -17.18 -84.50
N SER A 217 -25.65 -17.99 -84.49
CA SER A 217 -26.29 -18.50 -83.26
C SER A 217 -26.73 -17.45 -82.23
N TYR A 218 -28.02 -17.16 -82.15
CA TYR A 218 -28.96 -17.86 -81.26
C TYR A 218 -30.37 -17.33 -81.52
N SER A 219 -31.33 -18.21 -81.30
CA SER A 219 -32.77 -18.04 -81.43
C SER A 219 -33.27 -16.71 -80.87
N LYS A 220 -34.08 -16.01 -81.66
CA LYS A 220 -34.99 -14.99 -81.17
C LYS A 220 -36.09 -15.74 -80.39
N ASP A 221 -35.81 -16.05 -79.13
CA ASP A 221 -36.82 -16.56 -78.21
C ASP A 221 -37.97 -15.54 -78.19
N SER A 222 -39.22 -16.05 -78.24
CA SER A 222 -40.42 -15.22 -78.13
C SER A 222 -40.29 -14.34 -76.88
N GLU A 223 -40.69 -13.07 -76.95
CA GLU A 223 -40.54 -12.08 -75.86
C GLU A 223 -41.12 -12.62 -74.53
N GLU A 224 -42.19 -13.41 -74.63
CA GLU A 224 -42.84 -14.17 -73.55
C GLU A 224 -41.92 -15.22 -72.88
N VAL A 225 -41.07 -15.92 -73.64
CA VAL A 225 -40.10 -16.90 -73.13
C VAL A 225 -38.92 -16.19 -72.45
N SER A 226 -38.55 -15.00 -72.92
CA SER A 226 -37.51 -14.18 -72.27
C SER A 226 -38.00 -13.62 -70.93
N GLU A 227 -39.25 -13.14 -70.87
CA GLU A 227 -39.89 -12.67 -69.65
C GLU A 227 -40.12 -13.79 -68.63
N GLU A 228 -40.57 -14.97 -69.08
CA GLU A 228 -40.74 -16.15 -68.22
C GLU A 228 -39.38 -16.62 -67.65
N ARG A 229 -38.33 -16.64 -68.48
CA ARG A 229 -36.97 -16.96 -68.03
C ARG A 229 -36.44 -15.91 -67.05
N ALA A 230 -36.72 -14.64 -67.28
CA ALA A 230 -36.38 -13.56 -66.34
C ALA A 230 -37.11 -13.75 -64.99
N MET A 231 -38.39 -14.13 -65.01
CA MET A 231 -39.17 -14.42 -63.82
C MET A 231 -38.61 -15.62 -63.04
N TYR A 232 -38.26 -16.73 -63.70
CA TYR A 232 -37.63 -17.87 -63.04
C TYR A 232 -36.26 -17.52 -62.47
N THR A 233 -35.45 -16.72 -63.16
CA THR A 233 -34.16 -16.25 -62.62
C THR A 233 -34.35 -15.33 -61.41
N ASP A 234 -35.38 -14.49 -61.40
CA ASP A 234 -35.70 -13.65 -60.24
C ASP A 234 -36.23 -14.49 -59.07
N LEU A 235 -37.04 -15.51 -59.32
CA LEU A 235 -37.51 -16.44 -58.29
C LEU A 235 -36.36 -17.24 -57.68
N LEU A 236 -35.45 -17.77 -58.50
CA LEU A 236 -34.24 -18.46 -58.04
C LEU A 236 -33.30 -17.52 -57.28
N ARG A 237 -33.18 -16.27 -57.71
CA ARG A 237 -32.43 -15.25 -56.97
C ARG A 237 -33.07 -14.98 -55.62
N LYS A 238 -34.38 -14.76 -55.57
CA LYS A 238 -35.13 -14.55 -54.32
C LYS A 238 -35.06 -15.75 -53.39
N SER A 239 -35.12 -16.98 -53.91
CA SER A 239 -34.96 -18.18 -53.07
C SER A 239 -33.54 -18.32 -52.55
N SER A 240 -32.52 -18.11 -53.38
CA SER A 240 -31.12 -18.13 -52.99
C SER A 240 -30.79 -17.03 -51.97
N ASP A 241 -31.34 -15.83 -52.13
CA ASP A 241 -31.15 -14.72 -51.21
C ASP A 241 -31.86 -14.98 -49.88
N ARG A 242 -33.05 -15.59 -49.90
CA ARG A 242 -33.76 -16.02 -48.69
C ARG A 242 -32.98 -17.11 -47.94
N GLU A 243 -32.43 -18.08 -48.64
CA GLU A 243 -31.58 -19.13 -48.07
C GLU A 243 -30.31 -18.53 -47.45
N LYS A 244 -29.61 -17.65 -48.18
CA LYS A 244 -28.44 -16.93 -47.65
C LYS A 244 -28.80 -16.08 -46.43
N SER A 245 -29.97 -15.46 -46.42
CA SER A 245 -30.44 -14.68 -45.27
C SER A 245 -30.71 -15.57 -44.06
N ALA A 246 -31.35 -16.73 -44.26
CA ALA A 246 -31.60 -17.71 -43.20
C ALA A 246 -30.29 -18.26 -42.60
N LEU A 247 -29.28 -18.53 -43.44
CA LEU A 247 -27.96 -18.97 -42.97
C LEU A 247 -27.26 -17.89 -42.13
N ARG A 248 -27.34 -16.62 -42.55
CA ARG A 248 -26.79 -15.50 -41.77
C ARG A 248 -27.50 -15.36 -40.42
N GLU A 249 -28.82 -15.49 -40.40
CA GLU A 249 -29.61 -15.43 -39.17
C GLU A 249 -29.26 -16.59 -38.21
N ALA A 250 -29.14 -17.81 -38.72
CA ALA A 250 -28.69 -18.97 -37.94
C ALA A 250 -27.28 -18.78 -37.37
N ASP A 251 -26.36 -18.21 -38.14
CA ASP A 251 -25.01 -17.86 -37.65
C ASP A 251 -25.03 -16.77 -36.57
N THR A 252 -25.90 -15.77 -36.70
CA THR A 252 -26.07 -14.76 -35.64
C THR A 252 -26.66 -15.35 -34.38
N PHE A 253 -27.66 -16.24 -34.48
CA PHE A 253 -28.25 -16.93 -33.34
C PHE A 253 -27.21 -17.79 -32.62
N ARG A 254 -26.39 -18.54 -33.37
CA ARG A 254 -25.28 -19.34 -32.80
C ARG A 254 -24.30 -18.49 -32.00
N LYS A 255 -23.90 -17.32 -32.54
CA LYS A 255 -23.03 -16.38 -31.81
C LYS A 255 -23.66 -15.95 -30.49
N ILE A 256 -24.95 -15.58 -30.51
CA ILE A 256 -25.68 -15.19 -29.30
C ILE A 256 -25.73 -16.33 -28.28
N VAL A 257 -25.99 -17.57 -28.70
CA VAL A 257 -26.02 -18.74 -27.79
C VAL A 257 -24.65 -19.00 -27.16
N VAL A 258 -23.56 -18.90 -27.92
CA VAL A 258 -22.19 -19.02 -27.40
C VAL A 258 -21.85 -17.89 -26.44
N ASP A 259 -22.28 -16.67 -26.74
CA ASP A 259 -22.10 -15.51 -25.87
C ASP A 259 -22.88 -15.67 -24.56
N ILE A 260 -24.13 -16.16 -24.60
CA ILE A 260 -24.92 -16.47 -23.40
C ILE A 260 -24.27 -17.58 -22.58
N TYR A 261 -23.86 -18.68 -23.23
CA TYR A 261 -23.18 -19.79 -22.55
C TYR A 261 -21.90 -19.33 -21.86
N SER A 262 -21.05 -18.57 -22.55
CA SER A 262 -19.78 -18.10 -22.02
C SER A 262 -19.96 -17.10 -20.89
N THR A 263 -20.89 -16.15 -21.02
CA THR A 263 -21.18 -15.16 -19.97
C THR A 263 -21.76 -15.81 -18.72
N VAL A 264 -22.73 -16.73 -18.85
CA VAL A 264 -23.31 -17.45 -17.70
C VAL A 264 -22.28 -18.37 -17.05
N SER A 265 -21.47 -19.07 -17.84
CA SER A 265 -20.40 -19.93 -17.34
C SER A 265 -19.32 -19.13 -16.61
N ASP A 266 -18.94 -17.96 -17.13
CA ASP A 266 -17.99 -17.06 -16.47
C ASP A 266 -18.55 -16.49 -15.16
N LEU A 267 -19.84 -16.12 -15.13
CA LEU A 267 -20.50 -15.63 -13.92
C LEU A 267 -20.54 -16.71 -12.84
N LEU A 268 -20.99 -17.92 -13.20
CA LEU A 268 -20.99 -19.07 -12.31
C LEU A 268 -19.58 -19.40 -11.82
N SER A 269 -18.60 -19.42 -12.71
CA SER A 269 -17.20 -19.71 -12.36
C SER A 269 -16.62 -18.66 -11.42
N ARG A 270 -16.91 -17.37 -11.63
CA ARG A 270 -16.48 -16.28 -10.74
C ARG A 270 -17.16 -16.36 -9.38
N GLN A 271 -18.47 -16.65 -9.35
CA GLN A 271 -19.20 -16.80 -8.09
C GLN A 271 -18.69 -18.01 -7.30
N ILE A 272 -18.58 -19.18 -7.93
CA ILE A 272 -18.04 -20.39 -7.28
C ILE A 272 -16.60 -20.18 -6.78
N ARG A 273 -15.77 -19.45 -7.53
CA ARG A 273 -14.38 -19.17 -7.13
C ARG A 273 -14.28 -18.23 -5.93
N ASN A 274 -15.16 -17.24 -5.82
CA ASN A 274 -15.20 -16.33 -4.68
C ASN A 274 -15.58 -17.04 -3.35
N TYR A 275 -16.24 -18.20 -3.41
CA TYR A 275 -16.60 -19.00 -2.23
C TYR A 275 -15.67 -20.18 -1.94
N LYS A 276 -14.90 -20.66 -2.93
CA LYS A 276 -13.87 -21.72 -2.72
C LYS A 276 -12.72 -21.28 -1.80
N ASP A 277 -12.54 -19.97 -1.59
CA ASP A 277 -11.58 -19.45 -0.61
C ASP A 277 -12.11 -19.52 0.84
N THR A 278 -13.38 -19.87 1.06
CA THR A 278 -13.96 -20.00 2.40
C THR A 278 -14.06 -21.45 2.91
N PHE A 279 -14.12 -22.46 2.02
CA PHE A 279 -14.06 -23.87 2.40
C PHE A 279 -13.41 -24.74 1.30
N PRO A 280 -12.45 -25.62 1.64
CA PRO A 280 -11.90 -26.55 0.68
C PRO A 280 -12.85 -27.73 0.54
N SER A 281 -13.51 -27.89 -0.62
CA SER A 281 -14.19 -29.16 -0.87
C SER A 281 -14.17 -29.65 -2.31
N THR A 282 -13.86 -30.95 -2.36
CA THR A 282 -14.08 -31.99 -3.36
C THR A 282 -13.66 -31.70 -4.80
N LYS A 283 -12.50 -32.29 -5.10
CA LYS A 283 -12.03 -32.77 -6.40
C LYS A 283 -13.17 -33.32 -7.24
N ASN A 284 -13.78 -32.50 -8.10
CA ASN A 284 -14.50 -32.93 -9.30
C ASN A 284 -14.76 -31.75 -10.26
N ASP A 285 -13.82 -30.81 -10.33
CA ASP A 285 -13.92 -29.65 -11.22
C ASP A 285 -12.98 -29.83 -12.42
N LYS A 286 -13.06 -31.01 -13.05
CA LYS A 286 -12.67 -31.12 -14.46
C LYS A 286 -13.81 -30.51 -15.26
N GLY A 287 -13.85 -29.19 -15.28
CA GLY A 287 -14.57 -28.42 -16.28
C GLY A 287 -13.95 -28.72 -17.64
N GLU A 288 -14.37 -29.83 -18.23
CA GLU A 288 -14.20 -30.12 -19.64
C GLU A 288 -14.80 -28.91 -20.36
N ARG A 289 -13.95 -28.07 -20.94
CA ARG A 289 -14.40 -26.91 -21.70
C ARG A 289 -15.06 -27.44 -22.96
N ASP A 290 -16.37 -27.68 -22.88
CA ASP A 290 -17.23 -28.14 -23.98
C ASP A 290 -17.47 -27.06 -25.06
N TYR A 291 -16.61 -26.04 -25.11
CA TYR A 291 -16.56 -25.03 -26.16
C TYR A 291 -16.56 -25.59 -27.59
N PRO A 292 -15.95 -26.76 -27.89
CA PRO A 292 -15.99 -27.35 -29.23
C PRO A 292 -17.39 -27.83 -29.65
N LEU A 293 -18.22 -28.27 -28.70
CA LEU A 293 -19.56 -28.81 -29.01
C LEU A 293 -20.54 -27.71 -29.41
N LEU A 294 -20.40 -26.51 -28.83
CA LEU A 294 -21.20 -25.31 -29.16
C LEU A 294 -20.81 -24.66 -30.50
N GLN A 295 -19.71 -25.10 -31.14
CA GLN A 295 -19.28 -24.64 -32.47
C GLN A 295 -19.79 -25.52 -33.61
N LEU A 296 -20.38 -26.68 -33.33
CA LEU A 296 -20.93 -27.56 -34.36
C LEU A 296 -22.18 -26.93 -35.02
N PRO A 297 -22.45 -27.26 -36.31
CA PRO A 297 -23.66 -26.83 -36.99
C PRO A 297 -24.93 -27.16 -36.18
N LEU A 298 -25.89 -26.23 -36.17
CA LEU A 298 -27.13 -26.34 -35.38
C LEU A 298 -27.94 -27.61 -35.70
N GLU A 299 -27.82 -28.12 -36.92
CA GLU A 299 -28.45 -29.35 -37.39
C GLU A 299 -27.94 -30.62 -36.70
N ILE A 300 -26.72 -30.58 -36.14
CA ILE A 300 -26.04 -31.74 -35.55
C ILE A 300 -26.06 -31.67 -34.01
N ALA A 301 -25.94 -30.47 -33.44
CA ALA A 301 -25.79 -30.29 -31.99
C ALA A 301 -26.66 -29.16 -31.40
N GLY A 302 -27.66 -28.67 -32.13
CA GLY A 302 -28.50 -27.56 -31.69
C GLY A 302 -29.32 -27.86 -30.45
N SER A 303 -29.95 -29.05 -30.36
CA SER A 303 -30.74 -29.45 -29.20
C SER A 303 -29.88 -29.59 -27.94
N THR A 304 -28.74 -30.25 -28.05
CA THR A 304 -27.81 -30.47 -26.93
C THR A 304 -27.17 -29.18 -26.44
N ALA A 305 -26.87 -28.23 -27.35
CA ALA A 305 -26.40 -26.90 -26.98
C ALA A 305 -27.46 -26.11 -26.19
N ILE A 306 -28.72 -26.18 -26.60
CA ILE A 306 -29.84 -25.52 -25.92
C ILE A 306 -30.09 -26.12 -24.55
N ASP A 307 -30.15 -27.44 -24.44
CA ASP A 307 -30.33 -28.14 -23.15
C ASP A 307 -29.21 -27.75 -22.16
N ARG A 308 -27.98 -27.59 -22.66
CA ARG A 308 -26.84 -27.22 -21.83
C ARG A 308 -26.90 -25.77 -21.33
N VAL A 309 -27.38 -24.85 -22.16
CA VAL A 309 -27.64 -23.46 -21.72
C VAL A 309 -28.75 -23.43 -20.68
N HIS A 310 -29.79 -24.24 -20.84
CA HIS A 310 -30.84 -24.38 -19.83
C HIS A 310 -30.30 -24.94 -18.50
N ASP A 311 -29.44 -25.96 -18.53
CA ASP A 311 -28.76 -26.48 -17.33
C ASP A 311 -27.94 -25.40 -16.62
N LEU A 312 -27.18 -24.59 -17.37
CA LEU A 312 -26.38 -23.51 -16.80
C LEU A 312 -27.25 -22.42 -16.17
N LEU A 313 -28.34 -22.04 -16.84
CA LEU A 313 -29.28 -21.06 -16.30
C LEU A 313 -30.01 -21.60 -15.06
N ALA A 314 -30.33 -22.90 -15.02
CA ALA A 314 -30.91 -23.54 -13.84
C ALA A 314 -29.94 -23.50 -12.65
N ARG A 315 -28.65 -23.81 -12.87
CA ARG A 315 -27.60 -23.71 -11.85
C ARG A 315 -27.38 -22.27 -11.38
N LEU A 316 -27.41 -21.30 -12.30
CA LEU A 316 -27.32 -19.88 -11.95
C LEU A 316 -28.48 -19.45 -11.08
N LYS A 317 -29.70 -19.90 -11.40
CA LYS A 317 -30.90 -19.62 -10.61
C LYS A 317 -30.80 -20.23 -9.20
N GLU A 318 -30.29 -21.45 -9.08
CA GLU A 318 -30.08 -22.12 -7.80
C GLU A 318 -29.05 -21.38 -6.93
N GLU A 319 -27.90 -21.01 -7.49
CA GLU A 319 -26.88 -20.23 -6.80
C GLU A 319 -27.37 -18.82 -6.43
N TRP A 320 -28.17 -18.18 -7.30
CA TRP A 320 -28.79 -16.89 -7.00
C TRP A 320 -29.75 -16.98 -5.81
N ASN A 321 -30.63 -17.98 -5.78
CA ASN A 321 -31.53 -18.20 -4.64
C ASN A 321 -30.75 -18.49 -3.35
N ARG A 322 -29.70 -19.31 -3.45
CA ARG A 322 -28.81 -19.59 -2.31
C ARG A 322 -28.10 -18.34 -1.80
N GLN A 323 -27.69 -17.43 -2.67
CA GLN A 323 -27.09 -16.15 -2.27
C GLN A 323 -28.08 -15.24 -1.55
N ILE A 324 -29.35 -15.25 -1.95
CA ILE A 324 -30.41 -14.52 -1.24
C ILE A 324 -30.58 -15.10 0.17
N ASP A 325 -30.61 -16.42 0.30
CA ASP A 325 -30.74 -17.10 1.60
C ASP A 325 -29.51 -16.92 2.50
N MET A 326 -28.30 -16.85 1.92
CA MET A 326 -27.04 -16.65 2.64
C MET A 326 -26.70 -15.17 2.87
N ARG A 327 -27.54 -14.23 2.39
CA ARG A 327 -27.34 -12.80 2.64
C ARG A 327 -27.53 -12.57 4.14
N LYS A 328 -26.41 -12.46 4.87
CA LYS A 328 -26.42 -12.05 6.27
C LYS A 328 -27.18 -10.74 6.37
N VAL A 329 -28.36 -10.79 6.99
CA VAL A 329 -29.04 -9.61 7.49
C VAL A 329 -28.17 -9.13 8.64
N TYR A 330 -27.34 -8.11 8.40
CA TYR A 330 -26.58 -7.47 9.46
C TYR A 330 -27.58 -6.94 10.48
N SER A 331 -27.42 -7.37 11.74
CA SER A 331 -28.15 -6.76 12.84
C SER A 331 -27.69 -5.30 12.99
N GLU A 332 -28.51 -4.42 13.55
CA GLU A 332 -28.09 -3.06 13.91
C GLU A 332 -26.85 -3.07 14.83
N GLU A 333 -26.71 -4.14 15.63
CA GLU A 333 -25.54 -4.39 16.49
C GLU A 333 -24.26 -4.70 15.69
N ASP A 334 -24.35 -5.52 14.63
CA ASP A 334 -23.20 -5.81 13.76
C ASP A 334 -22.73 -4.56 12.98
N MET A 335 -23.67 -3.69 12.61
CA MET A 335 -23.36 -2.42 11.95
C MET A 335 -22.66 -1.47 12.92
N ALA A 336 -23.14 -1.37 14.17
CA ALA A 336 -22.51 -0.55 15.20
C ALA A 336 -21.08 -1.01 15.52
N GLU A 337 -20.82 -2.32 15.60
CA GLU A 337 -19.46 -2.84 15.79
C GLU A 337 -18.52 -2.51 14.62
N LYS A 338 -19.05 -2.54 13.38
CA LYS A 338 -18.29 -2.18 12.19
C LYS A 338 -18.02 -0.68 12.14
N ASP A 339 -18.98 0.15 12.53
CA ASP A 339 -18.80 1.59 12.61
C ASP A 339 -17.78 1.96 13.70
N GLU A 340 -17.80 1.29 14.86
CA GLU A 340 -16.77 1.47 15.91
C GLU A 340 -15.38 1.02 15.45
N MET A 341 -15.30 -0.07 14.66
CA MET A 341 -14.05 -0.50 14.04
C MET A 341 -13.56 0.53 13.00
N ILE A 342 -14.46 1.11 12.21
CA ILE A 342 -14.13 2.16 11.25
C ILE A 342 -13.59 3.39 11.96
N SER A 343 -14.26 3.87 13.01
CA SER A 343 -13.80 5.03 13.79
C SER A 343 -12.40 4.82 14.38
N ARG A 344 -12.10 3.62 14.92
CA ARG A 344 -10.74 3.30 15.41
C ARG A 344 -9.68 3.32 14.32
N LEU A 345 -10.03 2.85 13.11
CA LEU A 345 -9.11 2.88 11.98
C LEU A 345 -8.91 4.29 11.42
N GLU A 346 -9.94 5.14 11.46
CA GLU A 346 -9.85 6.55 11.09
C GLU A 346 -8.94 7.31 12.06
N GLU A 347 -9.11 7.13 13.37
CA GLU A 347 -8.23 7.71 14.39
C GLU A 347 -6.77 7.29 14.20
N SER A 348 -6.51 6.00 13.97
CA SER A 348 -5.15 5.50 13.71
C SER A 348 -4.55 6.07 12.42
N ASN A 349 -5.36 6.24 11.37
CA ASN A 349 -4.91 6.85 10.12
C ASN A 349 -4.56 8.34 10.31
N ASP A 350 -5.36 9.08 11.08
CA ASP A 350 -5.10 10.49 11.37
C ASP A 350 -3.79 10.66 12.17
N GLU A 351 -3.55 9.81 13.17
CA GLU A 351 -2.28 9.78 13.90
C GLU A 351 -1.08 9.49 12.97
N LEU A 352 -1.22 8.51 12.08
CA LEU A 352 -0.17 8.19 11.09
C LEU A 352 0.09 9.36 10.14
N VAL A 353 -0.95 10.06 9.70
CA VAL A 353 -0.81 11.25 8.85
C VAL A 353 -0.05 12.37 9.58
N ASP A 354 -0.32 12.58 10.87
CA ASP A 354 0.39 13.60 11.66
C ASP A 354 1.84 13.21 11.95
N THR A 355 2.14 11.93 12.19
CA THR A 355 3.54 11.46 12.29
C THR A 355 4.30 11.62 10.97
N LEU A 356 3.64 11.42 9.82
CA LEU A 356 4.25 11.67 8.52
C LEU A 356 4.52 13.15 8.28
N LYS A 357 3.58 14.04 8.63
CA LYS A 357 3.78 15.50 8.53
C LYS A 357 4.98 15.95 9.36
N THR A 358 5.05 15.53 10.62
CA THR A 358 6.17 15.90 11.51
C THR A 358 7.51 15.37 11.01
N CYS A 359 7.54 14.15 10.49
CA CYS A 359 8.73 13.59 9.81
C CYS A 359 9.12 14.40 8.58
N LEU A 360 8.16 14.81 7.75
CA LEU A 360 8.40 15.58 6.54
C LEU A 360 8.96 16.97 6.86
N GLU A 361 8.40 17.66 7.87
CA GLU A 361 8.96 18.92 8.35
C GLU A 361 10.38 18.74 8.91
N ALA A 362 10.67 17.64 9.60
CA ALA A 362 12.01 17.35 10.08
C ALA A 362 13.01 17.11 8.92
N CYS A 363 12.57 16.42 7.87
CA CYS A 363 13.35 16.26 6.64
C CYS A 363 13.57 17.60 5.94
N ASP A 364 12.55 18.44 5.79
CA ASP A 364 12.67 19.77 5.18
C ASP A 364 13.64 20.67 5.95
N ARG A 365 13.59 20.65 7.29
CA ARG A 365 14.56 21.37 8.13
C ARG A 365 15.98 20.87 7.89
N LYS A 366 16.19 19.56 7.78
CA LYS A 366 17.51 18.98 7.47
C LYS A 366 17.98 19.36 6.06
N VAL A 367 17.10 19.32 5.05
CA VAL A 367 17.41 19.72 3.68
C VAL A 367 17.78 21.21 3.64
N GLN A 368 17.04 22.07 4.34
CA GLN A 368 17.41 23.49 4.46
C GLN A 368 18.78 23.68 5.12
N MET A 369 19.11 22.87 6.14
CA MET A 369 20.44 22.90 6.76
C MET A 369 21.54 22.46 5.78
N TYR A 370 21.32 21.40 5.01
CA TYR A 370 22.27 20.95 3.98
C TYR A 370 22.43 21.96 2.84
N MET A 371 21.36 22.63 2.41
CA MET A 371 21.42 23.70 1.42
C MET A 371 22.23 24.89 1.94
N ARG A 372 21.98 25.33 3.18
CA ARG A 372 22.80 26.38 3.83
C ARG A 372 24.27 26.01 3.96
N PHE A 373 24.56 24.73 4.20
CA PHE A 373 25.92 24.21 4.24
C PHE A 373 26.59 24.25 2.86
N ALA A 374 25.87 23.85 1.80
CA ALA A 374 26.36 23.90 0.43
C ALA A 374 26.59 25.34 -0.08
N ASP A 375 25.74 26.28 0.34
CA ASP A 375 25.82 27.69 -0.04
C ASP A 375 26.88 28.49 0.76
N GLY A 376 27.62 27.85 1.68
CA GLY A 376 28.68 28.48 2.49
C GLY A 376 28.18 29.41 3.60
N ALA A 377 26.87 29.52 3.80
CA ALA A 377 26.22 30.42 4.75
C ALA A 377 26.10 29.84 6.18
N PHE A 378 27.05 29.00 6.60
CA PHE A 378 27.00 28.36 7.92
C PHE A 378 27.23 29.34 9.08
N PHE A 379 28.04 30.40 8.86
CA PHE A 379 28.40 31.40 9.88
C PHE A 379 27.58 32.71 9.80
N ASP A 380 26.63 32.82 8.87
CA ASP A 380 25.88 34.06 8.59
C ASP A 380 25.00 34.51 9.79
N ASN A 381 24.67 33.59 10.69
CA ASN A 381 23.93 33.89 11.93
C ASN A 381 24.83 34.16 13.14
N THR A 382 26.15 33.99 13.03
CA THR A 382 27.10 34.17 14.16
C THR A 382 27.95 35.43 14.07
N HIS A 383 27.95 36.11 12.92
CA HIS A 383 28.58 37.42 12.77
C HIS A 383 27.63 38.38 12.03
N PRO A 384 27.17 39.49 12.65
CA PRO A 384 26.62 40.57 11.86
C PRO A 384 27.74 41.04 10.93
N ASN A 385 27.52 40.89 9.63
CA ASN A 385 28.51 41.14 8.59
C ASN A 385 28.99 42.60 8.65
N ALA A 386 30.17 42.81 9.26
CA ALA A 386 30.84 44.09 9.38
C ALA A 386 31.97 44.26 8.34
N ASN A 387 31.95 43.48 7.25
CA ASN A 387 32.90 43.63 6.15
C ASN A 387 32.16 43.93 4.84
N ALA A 388 31.50 45.08 4.82
CA ALA A 388 31.24 45.81 3.61
C ALA A 388 32.37 46.85 3.44
N GLU A 389 33.58 46.40 3.15
CA GLU A 389 34.62 47.29 2.62
C GLU A 389 35.37 46.62 1.46
N LEU A 390 35.14 47.22 0.28
CA LEU A 390 36.18 47.68 -0.63
C LEU A 390 37.16 46.60 -1.12
N SER A 391 36.73 45.82 -2.11
CA SER A 391 37.65 45.32 -3.13
C SER A 391 37.44 46.15 -4.40
N ASP A 392 38.19 47.25 -4.43
CA ASP A 392 38.42 48.07 -5.62
C ASP A 392 39.23 47.23 -6.61
N SER A 393 38.51 46.58 -7.52
CA SER A 393 39.12 45.98 -8.72
C SER A 393 38.42 46.59 -9.92
N GLU A 394 39.00 47.70 -10.38
CA GLU A 394 38.83 48.22 -11.73
C GLU A 394 39.09 47.10 -12.74
N SER A 395 38.03 46.40 -13.16
CA SER A 395 38.04 45.67 -14.41
C SER A 395 36.63 45.43 -14.93
N SER A 396 36.36 46.10 -16.05
CA SER A 396 35.39 45.69 -17.07
C SER A 396 33.90 45.82 -16.73
N VAL A 397 33.39 47.01 -17.03
CA VAL A 397 32.05 47.30 -17.55
C VAL A 397 31.55 46.17 -18.47
N TYR A 398 30.65 45.32 -17.97
CA TYR A 398 29.58 44.71 -18.75
C TYR A 398 28.36 44.58 -17.83
N GLU A 399 27.29 45.30 -18.17
CA GLU A 399 25.97 45.19 -17.55
C GLU A 399 25.50 43.72 -17.57
N ASP A 400 25.50 43.08 -16.41
CA ASP A 400 25.01 41.72 -16.26
C ASP A 400 23.47 41.73 -16.25
N ALA A 401 22.87 41.69 -17.43
CA ALA A 401 21.43 41.53 -17.64
C ALA A 401 20.85 40.29 -16.91
N THR A 402 21.68 39.34 -16.46
CA THR A 402 21.21 38.19 -15.70
C THR A 402 20.87 38.53 -14.25
N SER A 403 21.53 39.51 -13.65
CA SER A 403 21.26 39.99 -12.29
C SER A 403 19.91 40.73 -12.20
N GLU A 404 19.61 41.58 -13.18
CA GLU A 404 18.34 42.29 -13.28
C GLU A 404 17.16 41.32 -13.53
N ASN A 405 17.38 40.30 -14.36
CA ASN A 405 16.38 39.25 -14.62
C ASN A 405 16.10 38.41 -13.36
N LYS A 406 17.12 38.07 -12.55
CA LYS A 406 16.93 37.39 -11.26
C LYS A 406 16.13 38.24 -10.28
N LEU A 407 16.42 39.54 -10.19
CA LEU A 407 15.69 40.47 -9.32
C LEU A 407 14.23 40.62 -9.75
N ARG A 408 13.96 40.73 -11.06
CA ARG A 408 12.60 40.75 -11.63
C ARG A 408 11.84 39.46 -11.33
N GLN A 409 12.50 38.31 -11.42
CA GLN A 409 11.89 37.01 -11.10
C GLN A 409 11.53 36.89 -9.62
N LEU A 410 12.41 37.33 -8.71
CA LEU A 410 12.15 37.35 -7.28
C LEU A 410 10.99 38.30 -6.92
N LEU A 411 10.96 39.51 -7.48
CA LEU A 411 9.86 40.45 -7.30
C LEU A 411 8.53 39.90 -7.83
N SER A 412 8.54 39.20 -8.97
CA SER A 412 7.34 38.57 -9.51
C SER A 412 6.83 37.43 -8.63
N ARG A 413 7.72 36.63 -8.04
CA ARG A 413 7.36 35.56 -7.09
C ARG A 413 6.78 36.14 -5.80
N ALA A 414 7.42 37.17 -5.23
CA ALA A 414 6.92 37.85 -4.04
C ALA A 414 5.52 38.46 -4.25
N LYS A 415 5.27 39.09 -5.41
CA LYS A 415 3.92 39.59 -5.76
C LYS A 415 2.89 38.47 -5.93
N ALA A 416 3.29 37.33 -6.50
CA ALA A 416 2.40 36.17 -6.64
C ALA A 416 2.05 35.55 -5.28
N GLU A 417 3.01 35.47 -4.37
CA GLU A 417 2.79 35.01 -3.00
C GLU A 417 1.90 35.98 -2.22
N GLN A 418 2.13 37.29 -2.33
CA GLN A 418 1.26 38.29 -1.71
C GLN A 418 -0.19 38.16 -2.20
N ARG A 419 -0.40 37.93 -3.50
CA ARG A 419 -1.74 37.70 -4.07
C ARG A 419 -2.40 36.44 -3.49
N LYS A 420 -1.66 35.34 -3.39
CA LYS A 420 -2.16 34.09 -2.78
C LYS A 420 -2.56 34.29 -1.31
N VAL A 421 -1.75 35.02 -0.54
CA VAL A 421 -2.07 35.34 0.86
C VAL A 421 -3.31 36.22 0.96
N THR A 422 -3.44 37.25 0.12
CA THR A 422 -4.64 38.09 0.11
C THR A 422 -5.89 37.32 -0.32
N GLU A 423 -5.78 36.41 -1.28
CA GLU A 423 -6.88 35.56 -1.74
C GLU A 423 -7.29 34.56 -0.64
N ALA A 424 -6.34 33.94 0.05
CA ALA A 424 -6.60 33.08 1.19
C ALA A 424 -7.28 33.83 2.34
N ALA A 425 -6.88 35.09 2.59
CA ALA A 425 -7.53 35.94 3.60
C ALA A 425 -8.97 36.32 3.21
N ILE A 426 -9.24 36.60 1.93
CA ILE A 426 -10.60 36.86 1.43
C ILE A 426 -11.45 35.59 1.58
N LYS A 427 -10.93 34.43 1.16
CA LYS A 427 -11.64 33.15 1.27
C LYS A 427 -11.97 32.81 2.72
N LEU A 428 -11.03 33.00 3.65
CA LEU A 428 -11.26 32.81 5.08
C LEU A 428 -12.34 33.77 5.62
N GLY A 429 -12.40 35.00 5.09
CA GLY A 429 -13.45 35.96 5.42
C GLY A 429 -14.83 35.52 4.92
N ASP A 430 -14.91 34.95 3.72
CA ASP A 430 -16.17 34.44 3.16
C ASP A 430 -16.64 33.16 3.88
N ASP A 431 -15.71 32.26 4.21
CA ASP A 431 -16.01 31.07 5.02
C ASP A 431 -16.52 31.46 6.41
N ARG A 432 -15.93 32.49 7.03
CA ARG A 432 -16.42 33.03 8.30
C ARG A 432 -17.83 33.61 8.19
N LYS A 433 -18.13 34.38 7.13
CA LYS A 433 -19.50 34.89 6.88
C LYS A 433 -20.50 33.76 6.68
N LYS A 434 -20.11 32.70 5.96
CA LYS A 434 -20.95 31.52 5.75
C LYS A 434 -21.25 30.81 7.07
N LEU A 435 -20.24 30.60 7.92
CA LEU A 435 -20.42 30.01 9.25
C LEU A 435 -21.27 30.88 10.17
N GLU A 436 -21.12 32.21 10.11
CA GLU A 436 -21.98 33.15 10.85
C GLU A 436 -23.43 33.09 10.36
N ALA A 437 -23.67 32.94 9.05
CA ALA A 437 -25.00 32.76 8.48
C ALA A 437 -25.62 31.40 8.85
N GLU A 438 -24.85 30.31 8.81
CA GLU A 438 -25.29 28.98 9.27
C GLU A 438 -25.63 29.01 10.77
N ARG A 439 -24.80 29.66 11.59
CA ARG A 439 -25.07 29.87 13.01
C ARG A 439 -26.37 30.65 13.23
N TRP A 440 -26.60 31.70 12.45
CA TRP A 440 -27.84 32.48 12.52
C TRP A 440 -29.06 31.66 12.09
N ALA A 441 -28.95 30.88 11.01
CA ALA A 441 -30.01 29.98 10.55
C ALA A 441 -30.32 28.89 11.58
N PHE A 442 -29.30 28.36 12.26
CA PHE A 442 -29.46 27.39 13.34
C PHE A 442 -30.13 28.00 14.57
N ASP A 443 -29.70 29.20 14.99
CA ASP A 443 -30.33 29.94 16.09
C ASP A 443 -31.80 30.26 15.75
N GLU A 444 -32.11 30.55 14.49
CA GLU A 444 -33.49 30.79 14.03
C GLU A 444 -34.31 29.51 14.00
N MET A 445 -33.77 28.38 13.52
CA MET A 445 -34.41 27.07 13.60
C MET A 445 -34.70 26.66 15.05
N LYS A 446 -33.79 26.98 15.97
CA LYS A 446 -34.01 26.76 17.40
C LYS A 446 -35.15 27.65 17.94
N ARG A 447 -35.24 28.91 17.50
CA ARG A 447 -36.37 29.79 17.86
C ARG A 447 -37.70 29.29 17.30
N THR A 448 -37.72 28.83 16.04
CA THR A 448 -38.94 28.30 15.43
C THR A 448 -39.39 27.00 16.09
N LEU A 449 -38.47 26.10 16.44
CA LEU A 449 -38.78 24.92 17.24
C LEU A 449 -39.35 25.27 18.62
N VAL A 450 -38.73 26.22 19.33
CA VAL A 450 -39.25 26.69 20.63
C VAL A 450 -40.63 27.35 20.47
N MET A 451 -40.86 28.14 19.41
CA MET A 451 -42.19 28.68 19.12
C MET A 451 -43.19 27.59 18.75
N GLN A 452 -42.78 26.58 18.00
CA GLN A 452 -43.62 25.43 17.64
C GLN A 452 -43.99 24.62 18.88
N ASP A 453 -43.07 24.38 19.81
CA ASP A 453 -43.35 23.74 21.10
C ASP A 453 -44.33 24.58 21.94
N LEU A 454 -44.18 25.90 21.95
CA LEU A 454 -45.11 26.81 22.64
C LEU A 454 -46.50 26.85 22.00
N LEU A 455 -46.59 26.73 20.68
CA LEU A 455 -47.85 26.73 19.92
C LEU A 455 -48.52 25.35 19.88
N SER A 456 -47.77 24.26 20.03
CA SER A 456 -48.27 22.88 19.98
C SER A 456 -48.92 22.43 21.29
N GLY A 457 -48.96 23.28 22.32
CA GLY A 457 -49.90 23.12 23.43
C GLY A 457 -49.66 21.93 24.37
N ASP A 458 -48.48 21.30 24.36
CA ASP A 458 -48.09 20.31 25.37
C ASP A 458 -47.33 20.99 26.51
N GLY A 459 -48.10 21.62 27.40
CA GLY A 459 -47.64 22.26 28.64
C GLY A 459 -47.24 21.26 29.74
N GLN A 460 -46.54 20.17 29.40
CA GLN A 460 -45.98 19.24 30.38
C GLN A 460 -44.64 18.69 29.90
N ASP A 461 -43.54 19.42 30.15
CA ASP A 461 -42.23 18.84 30.51
C ASP A 461 -41.07 19.86 30.60
N LEU A 462 -41.37 21.07 31.08
CA LEU A 462 -40.34 22.10 31.33
C LEU A 462 -39.47 21.86 32.58
N GLN A 463 -39.49 20.68 33.19
CA GLN A 463 -38.67 20.38 34.38
C GLN A 463 -37.68 19.22 34.25
N ARG A 464 -37.70 18.41 33.19
CA ARG A 464 -36.83 17.23 33.12
C ARG A 464 -35.45 17.47 32.48
N ASN A 465 -35.29 18.52 31.67
CA ASN A 465 -34.06 18.74 30.90
C ASN A 465 -33.04 19.72 31.53
N ARG A 466 -33.22 20.05 32.82
CA ARG A 466 -32.31 20.97 33.55
C ARG A 466 -31.21 20.26 34.36
N ARG A 467 -31.10 18.93 34.27
CA ARG A 467 -30.14 18.12 35.04
C ARG A 467 -29.03 17.44 34.22
N HIS A 468 -28.93 17.65 32.91
CA HIS A 468 -27.90 16.99 32.07
C HIS A 468 -27.02 17.95 31.25
N SER A 469 -27.01 19.25 31.58
CA SER A 469 -26.12 20.24 30.95
C SER A 469 -25.15 20.91 31.92
N GLN A 470 -24.89 20.28 33.07
CA GLN A 470 -23.88 20.71 34.06
C GLN A 470 -22.68 19.76 34.16
N THR A 471 -22.17 19.26 33.04
CA THR A 471 -20.83 18.64 32.99
C THR A 471 -20.27 18.81 31.58
N LEU A 472 -19.84 20.02 31.22
CA LEU A 472 -18.83 20.34 30.19
C LEU A 472 -18.67 21.87 30.16
N ASN A 473 -18.25 22.43 31.30
CA ASN A 473 -17.79 23.81 31.37
C ASN A 473 -16.63 23.91 32.35
N ASN A 474 -15.49 23.31 31.97
CA ASN A 474 -14.18 23.57 32.56
C ASN A 474 -13.20 23.91 31.43
N GLY A 475 -13.46 25.04 30.77
CA GLY A 475 -12.49 25.73 29.94
C GLY A 475 -11.55 26.54 30.84
N ASN A 476 -10.34 26.03 31.03
CA ASN A 476 -9.23 26.71 31.70
C ASN A 476 -9.04 28.16 31.18
N PRO A 477 -8.84 29.16 32.05
CA PRO A 477 -8.66 30.54 31.61
C PRO A 477 -7.27 30.71 30.98
N ARG A 478 -7.26 31.13 29.71
CA ARG A 478 -6.06 31.56 28.99
C ARG A 478 -5.35 32.68 29.75
N LYS A 479 -4.18 32.36 30.32
CA LYS A 479 -3.21 33.36 30.81
C LYS A 479 -2.70 34.18 29.62
N ARG A 480 -3.04 35.47 29.62
CA ARG A 480 -2.34 36.51 28.85
C ARG A 480 -0.95 36.69 29.45
N HIS A 481 0.11 36.37 28.71
CA HIS A 481 1.45 36.86 29.04
C HIS A 481 1.84 38.04 28.15
N ARG A 482 2.21 39.09 28.88
CA ARG A 482 2.57 40.44 28.49
C ARG A 482 4.07 40.45 28.15
N ILE A 483 4.42 41.07 27.04
CA ILE A 483 5.79 41.34 26.61
C ILE A 483 6.39 42.43 27.50
N ALA A 484 7.60 42.23 28.02
CA ALA A 484 8.44 43.27 28.59
C ALA A 484 9.92 42.95 28.30
N ASN A 485 10.61 43.93 27.69
CA ASN A 485 12.05 43.97 27.48
C ASN A 485 12.78 44.30 28.80
N ASN A 486 13.97 43.70 29.01
CA ASN A 486 15.26 44.40 29.25
C ASN A 486 16.37 43.41 29.70
N ASP A 487 17.49 43.52 28.99
CA ASP A 487 18.88 43.04 29.21
C ASP A 487 19.58 43.65 30.47
N PRO A 488 20.90 43.43 30.79
CA PRO A 488 21.90 42.38 30.44
C PRO A 488 22.85 41.93 31.62
N LEU A 489 23.89 41.12 31.28
CA LEU A 489 25.19 40.84 31.97
C LEU A 489 25.17 39.82 33.15
N SER A 490 26.11 38.89 33.43
CA SER A 490 27.35 38.28 32.88
C SER A 490 27.82 37.22 33.95
N PRO A 491 29.06 36.70 34.02
CA PRO A 491 29.71 35.60 33.26
C PRO A 491 30.32 34.47 34.15
N LEU A 492 31.14 33.56 33.55
CA LEU A 492 32.14 32.60 34.12
C LEU A 492 31.65 31.14 34.31
N HIS A 493 32.36 30.04 34.00
CA HIS A 493 33.61 29.66 33.30
C HIS A 493 33.60 28.08 33.17
N PRO A 494 34.64 27.32 32.73
CA PRO A 494 34.57 26.30 31.68
C PRO A 494 35.25 24.94 32.07
N ASN A 495 35.59 24.14 31.04
CA ASN A 495 36.47 22.95 31.00
C ASN A 495 35.71 21.61 31.13
N HIS A 496 35.82 20.64 30.21
CA HIS A 496 37.06 20.00 29.75
C HIS A 496 36.91 19.32 28.37
N LEU A 497 37.93 19.48 27.51
CA LEU A 497 38.30 18.59 26.40
C LEU A 497 39.03 17.34 26.97
N PRO A 498 39.21 16.27 26.16
CA PRO A 498 40.48 16.16 25.47
C PRO A 498 40.39 15.80 23.98
N THR A 499 41.34 16.39 23.25
CA THR A 499 41.80 16.12 21.88
C THR A 499 42.75 14.93 21.81
N THR A 500 42.84 14.34 20.61
CA THR A 500 43.99 13.76 19.85
C THR A 500 43.53 12.49 19.13
N SER A 501 43.89 12.12 17.89
CA SER A 501 44.90 12.56 16.92
C SER A 501 44.59 11.90 15.55
N SER A 502 44.74 12.64 14.45
CA SER A 502 44.98 12.15 13.08
C SER A 502 46.40 11.52 12.96
N PRO A 503 47.00 11.19 11.79
CA PRO A 503 46.56 11.17 10.38
C PRO A 503 47.09 9.96 9.53
N SER A 504 46.93 10.03 8.19
CA SER A 504 47.78 9.46 7.10
C SER A 504 46.97 8.56 6.13
N SER A 505 46.59 9.06 4.95
CA SER A 505 47.32 9.05 3.67
C SER A 505 47.55 7.65 3.08
N TYR A 506 46.97 7.36 1.90
CA TYR A 506 47.68 7.15 0.62
C TYR A 506 46.74 6.67 -0.50
N ARG A 507 46.96 7.23 -1.71
CA ARG A 507 46.82 6.70 -3.11
C ARG A 507 46.20 5.29 -3.27
N VAL A 508 45.30 5.02 -4.21
CA VAL A 508 45.36 5.19 -5.69
C VAL A 508 43.96 5.37 -6.24
#